data_AF-A0A0F9JE41-F1
#
_entry.id   AF-A0A0F9JE41-F1
#
_cell.length_a   1.000
_cell.length_b   1.000
_cell.length_c   1.000
_cell.angle_alpha   90.00
_cell.angle_beta   90.00
_cell.angle_gamma   90.00
#
_symmetry.space_group_name_H-M   'P 1'
#
loop_
_entity.id
_entity.type
_entity.pdbx_description
1 polymer ?
#
loop_
_entity_poly.entity_id
_entity_poly.type
_entity_poly.pdbx_seq_one_letter_code
_entity_poly.pdbx_strand_id
1 'polypeptide(L)' 'MSEKIFPTILIILDMAAACVYATKGDVRRVVYWLAAAILTAAITY' A
#
# COMPACT_ATOMS: atom_id res chain seq x y z
N MET A 1 17.57 0.31 -15.80
CA MET A 1 16.51 0.94 -14.98
C MET A 1 15.62 -0.19 -14.48
N SER A 2 15.76 -0.63 -13.23
CA SER A 2 14.91 -1.68 -12.68
C SER A 2 13.55 -1.07 -12.33
N GLU A 3 12.62 -1.06 -13.29
CA GLU A 3 11.31 -0.39 -13.24
C GLU A 3 10.40 -0.84 -12.07
N LYS A 4 10.78 -1.90 -11.35
CA LYS A 4 10.01 -2.46 -10.22
C LYS A 4 10.40 -1.90 -8.85
N ILE A 5 11.50 -1.14 -8.72
CA ILE A 5 11.96 -0.64 -7.41
C ILE A 5 10.97 0.38 -6.84
N PHE A 6 10.53 1.33 -7.65
CA PHE A 6 9.58 2.36 -7.25
C PHE A 6 8.22 1.79 -6.81
N PRO A 7 7.53 0.93 -7.60
CA PRO A 7 6.27 0.36 -7.17
C PRO A 7 6.41 -0.57 -5.95
N THR A 8 7.55 -1.24 -5.79
CA THR A 8 7.80 -2.05 -4.58
C THR A 8 7.87 -1.18 -3.31
N ILE A 9 8.51 0.00 -3.39
CA ILE A 9 8.55 0.95 -2.27
C ILE A 9 7.15 1.49 -1.97
N LEU A 10 6.35 1.80 -3.00
CA LEU A 10 4.96 2.26 -2.82
C LEU A 10 4.10 1.22 -2.09
N ILE A 11 4.18 -0.06 -2.48
CA ILE A 11 3.42 -1.14 -1.83
C ILE A 11 3.77 -1.23 -0.33
N ILE A 12 5.06 -1.14 0.02
CA ILE A 12 5.52 -1.17 1.41
C ILE A 12 4.97 0.04 2.18
N LEU A 13 5.00 1.23 1.56
CA LEU A 13 4.51 2.46 2.16
C LEU A 13 2.99 2.43 2.39
N ASP A 14 2.23 1.90 1.43
CA ASP A 14 0.79 1.73 1.53
C ASP A 14 0.42 0.73 2.63
N MET A 15 1.16 -0.38 2.76
CA MET A 15 0.99 -1.32 3.87
C MET A 15 1.33 -0.70 5.23
N ALA A 16 2.41 0.07 5.32
CA ALA A 16 2.79 0.78 6.54
C ALA A 16 1.73 1.81 6.94
N ALA A 17 1.20 2.57 5.97
CA ALA A 17 0.11 3.50 6.20
C ALA A 17 -1.15 2.76 6.69
N ALA A 18 -1.54 1.66 6.04
CA ALA A 18 -2.67 0.82 6.47
C ALA A 18 -2.49 0.35 7.92
N CYS A 19 -1.27 -0.06 8.31
CA CYS A 19 -0.96 -0.49 9.67
C CYS A 19 -1.09 0.66 10.69
N VAL A 20 -0.60 1.86 10.36
CA VAL A 20 -0.72 3.06 11.21
C VAL A 20 -2.17 3.53 11.35
N TYR A 21 -2.98 3.43 10.30
CA TYR A 21 -4.40 3.76 10.39
C TYR A 21 -5.20 2.69 11.14
N ALA A 22 -4.75 1.44 11.11
CA ALA A 22 -5.35 0.35 11.89
C ALA A 22 -5.16 0.59 13.40
N THR A 23 -3.99 1.06 13.83
CA THR A 23 -3.75 1.38 15.25
C THR A 23 -4.52 2.61 15.72
N LYS A 24 -4.91 3.51 14.82
CA LYS A 24 -5.78 4.65 15.12
C LYS A 24 -7.29 4.34 15.06
N GLY A 25 -7.68 3.10 14.70
CA GLY A 25 -9.08 2.70 14.56
C GLY A 25 -9.77 3.23 13.29
N ASP A 26 -9.01 3.81 12.36
CA ASP A 26 -9.53 4.44 11.14
C ASP A 26 -9.69 3.41 10.01
N VAL A 27 -10.60 2.46 10.20
CA VAL A 27 -10.79 1.28 9.33
C VAL A 27 -11.03 1.65 7.87
N ARG A 28 -11.70 2.79 7.60
CA ARG A 28 -11.92 3.31 6.24
C ARG A 28 -10.61 3.58 5.51
N ARG A 29 -9.65 4.20 6.20
CA ARG A 29 -8.33 4.49 5.63
C ARG A 29 -7.52 3.21 5.48
N VAL A 30 -7.62 2.26 6.42
CA VAL A 30 -6.96 0.95 6.30
C VAL A 30 -7.34 0.27 4.99
N VAL A 31 -8.64 0.13 4.71
CA VAL A 31 -9.14 -0.52 3.49
C VAL A 31 -8.69 0.25 2.23
N TYR A 32 -8.70 1.58 2.28
CA TYR A 32 -8.22 2.42 1.19
C TYR A 32 -6.73 2.17 0.87
N TRP A 33 -5.86 2.20 1.88
CA TRP A 33 -4.42 1.98 1.70
C TRP A 33 -4.11 0.54 1.29
N LEU A 34 -4.86 -0.44 1.79
CA LEU A 34 -4.74 -1.84 1.36
C LEU A 34 -5.14 -2.02 -0.12
N ALA A 35 -6.21 -1.36 -0.57
CA ALA A 35 -6.62 -1.39 -1.97
C ALA A 35 -5.57 -0.73 -2.89
N ALA A 36 -4.93 0.35 -2.46
CA ALA A 36 -3.83 0.99 -3.20
C ALA A 36 -2.61 0.06 -3.34
N ALA A 37 -2.24 -0.65 -2.27
CA ALA A 37 -1.17 -1.64 -2.31
C ALA A 37 -1.48 -2.79 -3.28
N ILE A 38 -2.72 -3.32 -3.24
CA ILE A 38 -3.18 -4.40 -4.13
C ILE A 38 -3.20 -3.94 -5.58
N LEU A 39 -3.72 -2.74 -5.87
CA LEU A 39 -3.76 -2.19 -7.22
C LEU A 39 -2.35 -2.03 -7.78
N THR A 40 -1.42 -1.48 -7.00
CA THR A 40 -0.01 -1.31 -7.40
C THR A 40 0.66 -2.66 -7.64
N ALA A 41 0.39 -3.67 -6.81
CA ALA A 41 0.89 -5.03 -7.02
C ALA A 41 0.33 -5.64 -8.31
N ALA A 42 -0.98 -5.53 -8.55
CA ALA A 42 -1.69 -6.15 -9.69
C ALA A 42 -1.29 -5.57 -11.06
N ILE A 43 -0.93 -4.29 -11.12
CA ILE A 43 -0.46 -3.68 -12.38
C ILE A 43 1.06 -3.84 -12.59
N THR A 44 1.82 -4.20 -11.56
CA THR A 44 3.29 -4.31 -11.60
C THR A 44 3.77 -5.77 -11.79
N TYR A 45 3.01 -6.73 -11.31
CA TYR A 45 3.32 -8.17 -11.28
C TYR A 45 2.19 -8.98 -11.89
#